data_AF-A0A0F8WQ90-F1
#
_entry.id   AF-A0A0F8WQ90-F1
#
_cell.length_a   1.000
_cell.length_b   1.000
_cell.length_c   1.000
_cell.angle_alpha   90.00
_cell.angle_beta   90.00
_cell.angle_gamma   90.00
#
_symmetry.space_group_name_H-M   'P 1'
#
loop_
_entity.id
_entity.type
_entity.pdbx_description
1 polymer ?
#
loop_
_entity_poly.entity_id
_entity_poly.type
_entity_poly.pdbx_seq_one_letter_code
_entity_poly.pdbx_strand_id
1 'polypeptide(L)'
;VRVKPWLADPEILSLWLGAALEGRSISDAEFQGTEWWRTHTDTERQWLSLNASDPQTADRLIRDNQAQVGDLFTQAGVSNASQDLIDAVADNWTTGKWSQTYAVDQIRLLADPLLDGILDPILRSFGGGLDTTRAGEDDVRNMIQMWVGPAIASAWTDSNVEIWASKFREDPDARLELEELLKRHRLALFPEYENPNLSYEDIAAPWRGVWSQVWGQTPDEMDPLFTQIVRLNDLGSATQLLRKKGLEANNSTVSQNFLSDLRGAFGGVVQRADPAIL
;
A
#
# COMPACT_ATOMS: atom_id res chain seq x y z
N VAL A 1 6.28 30.31 19.20
CA VAL A 1 5.53 30.11 20.46
C VAL A 1 5.10 28.65 20.64
N ARG A 2 4.73 27.88 19.60
CA ARG A 2 4.20 26.51 19.74
C ARG A 2 5.07 25.54 20.57
N VAL A 3 6.35 25.37 20.23
CA VAL A 3 7.31 24.54 21.00
C VAL A 3 7.95 25.23 22.20
N LYS A 4 7.75 26.53 22.38
CA LYS A 4 8.27 27.30 23.53
C LYS A 4 7.15 28.13 24.14
N PRO A 5 6.10 27.48 24.69
CA PRO A 5 4.88 28.15 25.11
C PRO A 5 5.12 29.17 26.22
N TRP A 6 6.11 28.93 27.08
CA TRP A 6 6.52 29.82 28.16
C TRP A 6 7.04 31.19 27.69
N LEU A 7 7.45 31.36 26.43
CA LEU A 7 7.86 32.67 25.92
C LEU A 7 6.69 33.65 25.78
N ALA A 8 5.45 33.16 25.85
CA ALA A 8 4.27 34.00 25.97
C ALA A 8 3.99 34.44 27.42
N ASP A 9 4.64 33.82 28.41
CA ASP A 9 4.50 34.16 29.82
C ASP A 9 5.44 35.33 30.20
N PRO A 10 4.91 36.44 30.74
CA PRO A 10 5.72 37.61 31.07
C PRO A 10 6.79 37.36 32.15
N GLU A 11 6.55 36.47 33.12
CA GLU A 11 7.51 36.17 34.18
C GLU A 11 8.69 35.41 33.61
N ILE A 12 8.42 34.36 32.83
CA ILE A 12 9.46 33.59 32.17
C ILE A 12 10.22 34.47 31.18
N LEU A 13 9.53 35.27 30.36
CA LEU A 13 10.20 36.17 29.40
C LEU A 13 11.12 37.17 30.11
N SER A 14 10.70 37.70 31.27
CA SER A 14 11.51 38.60 32.08
C SER A 14 12.77 37.93 32.61
N LEU A 15 12.69 36.67 33.05
CA LEU A 15 13.86 35.88 33.45
C LEU A 15 14.84 35.69 32.29
N TRP A 16 14.33 35.38 31.09
CA TRP A 16 15.15 35.25 29.89
C TRP A 16 15.84 36.54 29.48
N LEU A 17 15.14 37.67 29.52
CA LEU A 17 15.73 38.99 29.25
C LEU A 17 16.77 39.37 30.30
N GLY A 18 16.49 39.14 31.58
CA GLY A 18 17.42 39.41 32.68
C GLY A 18 18.70 38.58 32.56
N ALA A 19 18.57 37.26 32.38
CA ALA A 19 19.71 36.37 32.23
C ALA A 19 20.55 36.70 30.98
N ALA A 20 19.91 37.08 29.87
CA ALA A 20 20.61 37.51 28.66
C ALA A 20 21.39 38.83 28.85
N LEU A 21 20.81 39.81 29.54
CA LEU A 21 21.49 41.07 29.88
C LEU A 21 22.68 40.84 30.83
N GLU A 22 22.56 39.87 31.72
CA GLU A 22 23.58 39.49 32.71
C GLU A 22 24.60 38.48 32.16
N GLY A 23 24.41 37.97 30.93
CA GLY A 23 25.30 36.99 30.30
C GLY A 23 25.38 35.64 31.04
N ARG A 24 24.30 35.25 31.73
CA ARG A 24 24.24 34.00 32.51
C ARG A 24 23.11 33.08 32.03
N SER A 25 23.12 31.85 32.51
CA SER A 25 21.97 30.94 32.39
C SER A 25 20.94 31.19 33.49
N ILE A 26 19.68 30.83 33.20
CA ILE A 26 18.60 30.81 34.19
C ILE A 26 18.71 29.49 34.97
N SER A 27 18.66 29.56 36.29
CA SER A 27 18.67 28.37 37.15
C SER A 27 17.27 27.78 37.29
N ASP A 28 17.18 26.47 37.55
CA ASP A 28 15.90 25.80 37.83
C ASP A 28 15.16 26.42 39.03
N ALA A 29 15.89 26.95 40.02
CA ALA A 29 15.32 27.61 41.17
C ALA A 29 14.58 28.91 40.80
N GLU A 30 15.08 29.65 39.81
CA GLU A 30 14.41 30.85 39.29
C GLU A 30 13.13 30.49 38.57
N PHE A 31 13.13 29.42 37.77
CA PHE A 31 11.91 28.93 37.13
C PHE A 31 10.87 28.45 38.16
N GLN A 32 11.29 27.72 39.20
CA GLN A 32 10.41 27.28 40.29
C GLN A 32 9.69 28.42 41.03
N GLY A 33 10.27 29.63 40.97
CA GLY A 33 9.67 30.85 41.51
C GLY A 33 8.45 31.35 40.73
N THR A 34 8.31 30.98 39.46
CA THR A 34 7.27 31.50 38.56
C THR A 34 5.94 30.77 38.69
N GLU A 35 4.85 31.48 38.39
CA GLU A 35 3.52 30.88 38.36
C GLU A 35 3.36 29.89 37.21
N TRP A 36 4.03 30.15 36.08
CA TRP A 36 4.08 29.22 34.95
C TRP A 36 4.60 27.84 35.40
N TRP A 37 5.72 27.79 36.10
CA TRP A 37 6.28 26.52 36.59
C TRP A 37 5.37 25.78 37.57
N ARG A 38 4.62 26.51 38.40
CA ARG A 38 3.74 25.91 39.41
C ARG A 38 2.48 25.29 38.82
N THR A 39 2.04 25.79 37.67
CA THR A 39 0.77 25.42 37.05
C THR A 39 0.90 24.45 35.88
N HIS A 40 2.12 24.21 35.38
CA HIS A 40 2.38 23.34 34.23
C HIS A 40 2.87 21.94 34.64
N THR A 41 2.79 21.01 33.70
CA THR A 41 3.12 19.59 33.93
C THR A 41 4.63 19.36 34.13
N ASP A 42 4.99 18.22 34.74
CA ASP A 42 6.40 17.83 34.90
C ASP A 42 7.14 17.77 33.56
N THR A 43 6.50 17.24 32.51
CA THR A 43 7.12 17.13 31.19
C THR A 43 7.34 18.49 30.54
N GLU A 44 6.38 19.42 30.65
CA GLU A 44 6.56 20.79 30.15
C GLU A 44 7.67 21.52 30.89
N ARG A 45 7.80 21.30 32.20
CA ARG A 45 8.89 21.85 33.02
C ARG A 45 10.25 21.29 32.64
N GLN A 46 10.35 19.98 32.44
CA GLN A 46 11.59 19.34 31.97
C GLN A 46 12.00 19.86 30.59
N TRP A 47 11.02 20.08 29.71
CA TRP A 47 11.26 20.67 28.39
C TRP A 47 11.75 22.12 28.49
N LEU A 48 11.18 22.95 29.38
CA LEU A 48 11.68 24.30 29.67
C LEU A 48 13.13 24.27 30.18
N SER A 49 13.42 23.43 31.19
CA SER A 49 14.78 23.30 31.75
C SER A 49 15.79 22.83 30.71
N LEU A 50 15.43 21.87 29.85
CA LEU A 50 16.28 21.42 28.74
C LEU A 50 16.53 22.56 27.75
N ASN A 51 15.49 23.31 27.35
CA ASN A 51 15.64 24.40 26.40
C ASN A 51 16.52 25.55 26.95
N ALA A 52 16.46 25.80 28.26
CA ALA A 52 17.25 26.84 28.91
C ALA A 52 18.71 26.44 29.15
N SER A 53 18.96 25.17 29.48
CA SER A 53 20.29 24.66 29.83
C SER A 53 21.10 24.16 28.63
N ASP A 54 20.44 23.51 27.66
CA ASP A 54 21.07 22.99 26.44
C ASP A 54 20.16 23.17 25.22
N PRO A 55 20.18 24.37 24.61
CA PRO A 55 19.38 24.66 23.42
C PRO A 55 19.71 23.77 22.22
N GLN A 56 20.96 23.31 22.08
CA GLN A 56 21.37 22.48 20.94
C GLN A 56 20.74 21.09 21.00
N THR A 57 20.76 20.48 22.18
CA THR A 57 20.08 19.20 22.43
C THR A 57 18.57 19.35 22.28
N ALA A 58 18.00 20.46 22.77
CA ALA A 58 16.58 20.75 22.60
C ALA A 58 16.18 20.85 21.11
N ASP A 59 16.94 21.61 20.31
CA ASP A 59 16.69 21.75 18.87
C ASP A 59 16.84 20.43 18.11
N ARG A 60 17.75 19.56 18.56
CA ARG A 60 17.90 18.21 18.00
C ARG A 60 16.68 17.34 18.31
N LEU A 61 16.20 17.36 19.56
CA LEU A 61 15.03 16.58 19.97
C LEU A 61 13.78 16.95 19.14
N ILE A 62 13.57 18.24 18.86
CA ILE A 62 12.47 18.69 17.98
C ILE A 62 12.58 18.03 16.60
N ARG A 63 13.76 18.09 15.97
CA ARG A 63 13.99 17.51 14.64
C ARG A 63 13.82 15.99 14.63
N ASP A 64 14.34 15.32 15.65
CA ASP A 64 14.23 13.87 15.78
C ASP A 64 12.75 13.45 15.93
N ASN A 65 11.97 14.18 16.73
CA ASN A 65 10.53 13.95 16.88
C ASN A 65 9.75 14.25 15.59
N GLN A 66 10.09 15.31 14.85
CA GLN A 66 9.50 15.60 13.53
C GLN A 66 9.73 14.45 12.54
N ALA A 67 10.97 13.94 12.47
CA ALA A 67 11.29 12.79 11.62
C ALA A 67 10.50 11.55 12.04
N GLN A 68 10.47 11.25 13.34
CA GLN A 68 9.73 10.11 13.88
C GLN A 68 8.22 10.19 13.59
N VAL A 69 7.62 11.38 13.71
CA VAL A 69 6.21 11.59 13.37
C VAL A 69 5.97 11.40 11.87
N GLY A 70 6.86 11.89 11.00
CA GLY A 70 6.79 11.65 9.56
C GLY A 70 6.84 10.17 9.20
N ASP A 71 7.72 9.41 9.85
CA ASP A 71 7.79 7.95 9.70
C ASP A 71 6.50 7.27 10.17
N LEU A 72 5.91 7.72 11.27
CA LEU A 72 4.64 7.20 11.78
C LEU A 72 3.47 7.46 10.83
N PHE A 73 3.40 8.64 10.19
CA PHE A 73 2.40 8.91 9.15
C PHE A 73 2.57 7.97 7.95
N THR A 74 3.82 7.77 7.50
CA THR A 74 4.13 6.84 6.40
C THR A 74 3.72 5.41 6.75
N GLN A 75 4.06 4.95 7.96
CA GLN A 75 3.66 3.64 8.48
C GLN A 75 2.15 3.50 8.61
N ALA A 76 1.44 4.59 8.91
CA ALA A 76 -0.02 4.63 8.95
C ALA A 76 -0.67 4.73 7.55
N GLY A 77 0.12 4.77 6.47
CA GLY A 77 -0.38 4.81 5.09
C GLY A 77 -0.65 6.21 4.55
N VAL A 78 -0.30 7.27 5.28
CA VAL A 78 -0.46 8.66 4.85
C VAL A 78 0.79 9.13 4.13
N SER A 79 0.77 9.02 2.79
CA SER A 79 1.93 9.32 1.95
C SER A 79 2.15 10.82 1.67
N ASN A 80 1.15 11.66 1.93
CA ASN A 80 1.15 13.09 1.63
C ASN A 80 0.98 13.98 2.87
N ALA A 81 1.40 13.51 4.06
CA ALA A 81 1.37 14.30 5.29
C ALA A 81 2.18 15.60 5.08
N SER A 82 1.52 16.74 5.26
CA SER A 82 2.18 18.05 5.12
C SER A 82 3.14 18.31 6.28
N GLN A 83 4.17 19.13 6.06
CA GLN A 83 5.10 19.51 7.13
C GLN A 83 4.36 20.18 8.30
N ASP A 84 3.34 21.01 8.03
CA ASP A 84 2.54 21.66 9.08
C ASP A 84 1.79 20.65 9.96
N LEU A 85 1.32 19.54 9.38
CA LEU A 85 0.68 18.46 10.13
C LEU A 85 1.70 17.70 11.00
N ILE A 86 2.84 17.35 10.40
CA ILE A 86 3.95 16.69 11.11
C ILE A 86 4.40 17.55 12.29
N ASP A 87 4.61 18.85 12.06
CA ASP A 87 5.00 19.82 13.08
C ASP A 87 3.93 19.94 14.17
N ALA A 88 2.64 19.99 13.82
CA ALA A 88 1.58 20.08 14.82
C ALA A 88 1.57 18.90 15.81
N VAL A 89 1.79 17.67 15.32
CA VAL A 89 1.86 16.47 16.17
C VAL A 89 3.18 16.44 16.95
N ALA A 90 4.31 16.69 16.27
CA ALA A 90 5.64 16.68 16.87
C ALA A 90 5.81 17.73 17.97
N ASP A 91 5.25 18.94 17.78
CA ASP A 91 5.29 20.01 18.77
C ASP A 91 4.56 19.63 20.07
N ASN A 92 3.36 19.03 19.95
CA ASN A 92 2.58 18.61 21.12
C ASN A 92 3.22 17.42 21.84
N TRP A 93 3.83 16.49 21.10
CA TRP A 93 4.59 15.40 21.68
C TRP A 93 5.85 15.92 22.39
N THR A 94 6.65 16.76 21.72
CA THR A 94 7.92 17.29 22.27
C THR A 94 7.70 18.10 23.54
N THR A 95 6.62 18.88 23.60
CA THR A 95 6.26 19.68 24.78
C THR A 95 5.63 18.85 25.90
N GLY A 96 5.30 17.58 25.66
CA GLY A 96 4.66 16.70 26.63
C GLY A 96 3.15 16.88 26.77
N LYS A 97 2.55 17.75 25.96
CA LYS A 97 1.08 17.91 25.90
C LYS A 97 0.40 16.64 25.44
N TRP A 98 1.04 15.93 24.51
CA TRP A 98 0.62 14.61 24.06
C TRP A 98 1.60 13.55 24.54
N SER A 99 1.07 12.44 25.03
CA SER A 99 1.88 11.24 25.20
C SER A 99 2.20 10.63 23.84
N GLN A 100 3.24 9.80 23.78
CA GLN A 100 3.58 9.04 22.57
C GLN A 100 2.38 8.19 22.10
N THR A 101 1.71 7.49 23.01
CA THR A 101 0.54 6.66 22.69
C THR A 101 -0.58 7.51 22.10
N TYR A 102 -0.88 8.66 22.69
CA TYR A 102 -1.92 9.55 22.19
C TYR A 102 -1.57 10.09 20.80
N ALA A 103 -0.32 10.51 20.56
CA ALA A 103 0.13 10.96 19.25
C ALA A 103 -0.04 9.88 18.17
N VAL A 104 0.33 8.63 18.48
CA VAL A 104 0.14 7.48 17.58
C VAL A 104 -1.34 7.24 17.29
N ASP A 105 -2.20 7.28 18.31
CA ASP A 105 -3.65 7.09 18.14
C ASP A 105 -4.26 8.22 17.30
N GLN A 106 -3.82 9.46 17.47
CA GLN A 106 -4.28 10.60 16.66
C GLN A 106 -3.81 10.50 15.20
N ILE A 107 -2.58 10.04 14.95
CA ILE A 107 -2.09 9.75 13.60
C ILE A 107 -2.96 8.67 12.95
N ARG A 108 -3.32 7.62 13.68
CA ARG A 108 -4.21 6.55 13.19
C ARG A 108 -5.60 7.09 12.85
N LEU A 109 -6.20 7.92 13.72
CA LEU A 109 -7.51 8.53 13.47
C LEU A 109 -7.50 9.49 12.27
N LEU A 110 -6.39 10.17 12.00
CA LEU A 110 -6.22 10.95 10.77
C LEU A 110 -6.06 10.06 9.55
N ALA A 111 -5.28 8.99 9.68
CA ALA A 111 -5.01 8.03 8.62
C ALA A 111 -6.22 7.15 8.29
N ASP A 112 -7.19 7.02 9.19
CA ASP A 112 -8.42 6.27 8.96
C ASP A 112 -9.60 7.00 9.62
N PRO A 113 -10.36 7.79 8.84
CA PRO A 113 -11.55 8.49 9.33
C PRO A 113 -12.68 7.58 9.82
N LEU A 114 -12.61 6.26 9.57
CA LEU A 114 -13.60 5.28 10.00
C LEU A 114 -13.26 4.63 11.34
N LEU A 115 -12.06 4.88 11.90
CA LEU A 115 -11.73 4.45 13.26
C LEU A 115 -12.59 5.19 14.29
N ASP A 116 -13.21 4.43 15.18
CA ASP A 116 -13.93 4.97 16.33
C ASP A 116 -12.96 5.72 17.25
N GLY A 117 -13.18 7.03 17.39
CA GLY A 117 -12.38 7.87 18.24
C GLY A 117 -12.68 9.35 18.04
N ILE A 118 -12.16 10.17 18.95
CA ILE A 118 -12.30 11.63 18.86
C ILE A 118 -10.97 12.18 18.42
N LEU A 119 -10.95 12.71 17.20
CA LEU A 119 -9.81 13.45 16.68
C LEU A 119 -9.65 14.76 17.48
N ASP A 120 -8.42 14.99 17.95
CA ASP A 120 -8.03 16.19 18.66
C ASP A 120 -8.44 17.42 17.83
N PRO A 121 -9.07 18.43 18.44
CA PRO A 121 -9.48 19.64 17.74
C PRO A 121 -8.40 20.28 16.87
N ILE A 122 -7.12 20.21 17.28
CA ILE A 122 -6.00 20.79 16.53
C ILE A 122 -5.79 20.10 15.17
N LEU A 123 -6.17 18.83 15.05
CA LEU A 123 -5.98 18.02 13.85
C LEU A 123 -7.16 18.09 12.87
N ARG A 124 -8.31 18.60 13.30
CA ARG A 124 -9.53 18.66 12.47
C ARG A 124 -9.35 19.50 11.22
N SER A 125 -8.50 20.54 11.26
CA SER A 125 -8.17 21.36 10.08
C SER A 125 -7.26 20.66 9.08
N PHE A 126 -6.65 19.53 9.44
CA PHE A 126 -5.71 18.79 8.62
C PHE A 126 -6.31 17.56 7.94
N GLY A 127 -7.51 17.11 8.34
CA GLY A 127 -8.14 15.91 7.78
C GLY A 127 -8.58 16.02 6.31
N GLY A 128 -8.64 17.23 5.74
CA GLY A 128 -9.01 17.44 4.35
C GLY A 128 -7.85 17.23 3.38
N GLY A 129 -7.95 16.24 2.48
CA GLY A 129 -6.99 16.04 1.38
C GLY A 129 -5.79 15.14 1.70
N LEU A 130 -5.79 14.47 2.85
CA LEU A 130 -4.84 13.39 3.12
C LEU A 130 -5.22 12.14 2.30
N ASP A 131 -4.22 11.48 1.71
CA ASP A 131 -4.37 10.19 1.02
C ASP A 131 -4.35 9.09 2.08
N THR A 132 -5.48 8.94 2.78
CA THR A 132 -5.65 8.12 4.00
C THR A 132 -6.10 6.69 3.68
N THR A 133 -6.59 6.43 2.47
CA THR A 133 -7.39 5.23 2.16
C THR A 133 -6.57 3.95 1.98
N ARG A 134 -5.23 4.00 1.88
CA ARG A 134 -4.46 2.87 1.31
C ARG A 134 -3.98 1.81 2.31
N ALA A 135 -4.14 2.02 3.61
CA ALA A 135 -3.61 1.08 4.62
C ALA A 135 -4.36 -0.28 4.57
N GLY A 136 -3.69 -1.32 4.07
CA GLY A 136 -4.24 -2.69 3.97
C GLY A 136 -4.98 -3.00 2.66
N GLU A 137 -5.22 -2.02 1.81
CA GLU A 137 -5.86 -2.27 0.52
C GLU A 137 -4.93 -2.97 -0.47
N ASP A 138 -3.63 -2.66 -0.45
CA ASP A 138 -2.64 -3.35 -1.29
C ASP A 138 -2.55 -4.84 -0.93
N ASP A 139 -2.64 -5.19 0.36
CA ASP A 139 -2.71 -6.57 0.82
C ASP A 139 -3.96 -7.28 0.26
N VAL A 140 -5.11 -6.61 0.29
CA VAL A 140 -6.35 -7.12 -0.27
C VAL A 140 -6.23 -7.31 -1.79
N ARG A 141 -5.74 -6.29 -2.52
CA ARG A 141 -5.54 -6.36 -3.98
C ARG A 141 -4.58 -7.47 -4.38
N ASN A 142 -3.45 -7.59 -3.67
CA ASN A 142 -2.47 -8.65 -3.88
C ASN A 142 -3.09 -10.03 -3.64
N MET A 143 -3.88 -10.20 -2.58
CA MET A 143 -4.51 -11.48 -2.28
C MET A 143 -5.58 -11.85 -3.31
N ILE A 144 -6.38 -10.89 -3.77
CA ILE A 144 -7.33 -11.09 -4.87
C ILE A 144 -6.59 -11.54 -6.13
N GLN A 145 -5.56 -10.80 -6.56
CA GLN A 145 -4.80 -11.11 -7.77
C GLN A 145 -4.12 -12.49 -7.69
N MET A 146 -3.55 -12.84 -6.53
CA MET A 146 -2.91 -14.14 -6.30
C MET A 146 -3.86 -15.32 -6.51
N TRP A 147 -5.12 -15.19 -6.08
CA TRP A 147 -6.06 -16.30 -6.13
C TRP A 147 -6.90 -16.33 -7.41
N VAL A 148 -7.35 -15.20 -7.94
CA VAL A 148 -8.29 -15.20 -9.09
C VAL A 148 -7.68 -14.68 -10.39
N GLY A 149 -6.46 -14.16 -10.35
CA GLY A 149 -5.75 -13.63 -11.50
C GLY A 149 -6.16 -12.20 -11.88
N PRO A 150 -5.38 -11.56 -12.78
CA PRO A 150 -5.49 -10.12 -13.04
C PRO A 150 -6.81 -9.73 -13.73
N ALA A 151 -7.30 -10.51 -14.70
CA ALA A 151 -8.57 -10.25 -15.37
C ALA A 151 -9.73 -10.16 -14.37
N ILE A 152 -9.83 -11.11 -13.45
CA ILE A 152 -10.91 -11.16 -12.47
C ILE A 152 -10.68 -10.17 -11.33
N ALA A 153 -9.43 -9.98 -10.90
CA ALA A 153 -9.09 -8.98 -9.90
C ALA A 153 -9.49 -7.56 -10.36
N SER A 154 -9.34 -7.25 -11.64
CA SER A 154 -9.76 -5.94 -12.20
C SER A 154 -11.26 -5.67 -12.13
N ALA A 155 -12.09 -6.71 -11.93
CA ALA A 155 -13.53 -6.56 -11.75
C ALA A 155 -13.93 -6.19 -10.32
N TRP A 156 -12.99 -6.26 -9.35
CA TRP A 156 -13.23 -5.80 -7.99
C TRP A 156 -13.14 -4.27 -7.96
N THR A 157 -14.21 -3.63 -7.50
CA THR A 157 -14.26 -2.18 -7.33
C THR A 157 -13.43 -1.76 -6.12
N ASP A 158 -12.99 -0.49 -6.10
CA ASP A 158 -12.31 0.07 -4.92
C ASP A 158 -13.17 -0.06 -3.65
N SER A 159 -14.50 0.12 -3.75
CA SER A 159 -15.41 -0.10 -2.63
C SER A 159 -15.36 -1.53 -2.07
N ASN A 160 -15.23 -2.56 -2.92
CA ASN A 160 -15.08 -3.93 -2.43
C ASN A 160 -13.75 -4.12 -1.70
N VAL A 161 -12.68 -3.49 -2.21
CA VAL A 161 -11.34 -3.54 -1.61
C VAL A 161 -11.33 -2.83 -0.26
N GLU A 162 -11.93 -1.63 -0.19
CA GLU A 162 -12.08 -0.83 1.03
C GLU A 162 -12.79 -1.62 2.14
N ILE A 163 -13.90 -2.30 1.81
CA ILE A 163 -14.66 -3.12 2.77
C ILE A 163 -13.78 -4.22 3.38
N TRP A 164 -13.02 -4.94 2.55
CA TRP A 164 -12.14 -6.00 3.04
C TRP A 164 -10.92 -5.46 3.78
N ALA A 165 -10.39 -4.33 3.35
CA ALA A 165 -9.31 -3.64 4.05
C ALA A 165 -9.77 -3.22 5.46
N SER A 166 -11.03 -2.75 5.62
CA SER A 166 -11.64 -2.50 6.93
C SER A 166 -11.70 -3.76 7.78
N LYS A 167 -12.21 -4.86 7.21
CA LYS A 167 -12.31 -6.14 7.93
C LYS A 167 -10.95 -6.66 8.40
N PHE A 168 -9.89 -6.55 7.58
CA PHE A 168 -8.53 -6.94 7.97
C PHE A 168 -8.03 -6.21 9.22
N ARG A 169 -8.56 -5.00 9.48
CA ARG A 169 -8.18 -4.16 10.62
C ARG A 169 -8.98 -4.50 11.87
N GLU A 170 -10.26 -4.82 11.71
CA GLU A 170 -11.19 -5.08 12.81
C GLU A 170 -11.18 -6.52 13.30
N ASP A 171 -10.90 -7.47 12.41
CA ASP A 171 -11.06 -8.90 12.67
C ASP A 171 -9.77 -9.67 12.33
N PRO A 172 -9.13 -10.34 13.31
CA PRO A 172 -7.93 -11.14 13.07
C PRO A 172 -8.15 -12.30 12.07
N ASP A 173 -9.40 -12.77 11.92
CA ASP A 173 -9.74 -13.88 11.01
C ASP A 173 -10.11 -13.41 9.60
N ALA A 174 -10.31 -12.10 9.37
CA ALA A 174 -10.77 -11.59 8.07
C ALA A 174 -9.83 -11.91 6.90
N ARG A 175 -8.52 -12.03 7.16
CA ARG A 175 -7.55 -12.48 6.14
C ARG A 175 -7.87 -13.90 5.68
N LEU A 176 -8.13 -14.81 6.62
CA LEU A 176 -8.50 -16.19 6.34
C LEU A 176 -9.88 -16.24 5.65
N GLU A 177 -10.83 -15.41 6.07
CA GLU A 177 -12.15 -15.34 5.45
C GLU A 177 -12.08 -14.96 3.96
N LEU A 178 -11.32 -13.90 3.64
CA LEU A 178 -11.15 -13.48 2.26
C LEU A 178 -10.37 -14.53 1.45
N GLU A 179 -9.35 -15.15 2.03
CA GLU A 179 -8.61 -16.22 1.38
C GLU A 179 -9.53 -17.39 1.00
N GLU A 180 -10.35 -17.87 1.93
CA GLU A 180 -11.29 -18.96 1.69
C GLU A 180 -12.40 -18.58 0.69
N LEU A 181 -12.85 -17.32 0.72
CA LEU A 181 -13.76 -16.80 -0.31
C LEU A 181 -13.10 -16.85 -1.69
N LEU A 182 -11.87 -16.36 -1.82
CA LEU A 182 -11.17 -16.29 -3.10
C LEU A 182 -10.85 -17.68 -3.65
N LYS A 183 -10.46 -18.64 -2.79
CA LYS A 183 -10.29 -20.05 -3.19
C LYS A 183 -11.57 -20.64 -3.76
N ARG A 184 -12.73 -20.40 -3.13
CA ARG A 184 -14.03 -20.86 -3.64
C ARG A 184 -14.36 -20.21 -4.99
N HIS A 185 -14.13 -18.91 -5.13
CA HIS A 185 -14.33 -18.21 -6.40
C HIS A 185 -13.42 -18.78 -7.51
N ARG A 186 -12.15 -19.03 -7.21
CA ARG A 186 -11.19 -19.64 -8.13
C ARG A 186 -11.63 -21.04 -8.56
N LEU A 187 -12.08 -21.90 -7.64
CA LEU A 187 -12.67 -23.22 -7.99
C LEU A 187 -13.88 -23.10 -8.92
N ALA A 188 -14.76 -22.12 -8.68
CA ALA A 188 -15.92 -21.91 -9.53
C ALA A 188 -15.53 -21.41 -10.94
N LEU A 189 -14.50 -20.58 -11.03
CA LEU A 189 -13.98 -20.03 -12.30
C LEU A 189 -13.21 -21.08 -13.10
N PHE A 190 -12.44 -21.92 -12.42
CA PHE A 190 -11.53 -22.91 -12.99
C PHE A 190 -11.84 -24.31 -12.44
N PRO A 191 -13.00 -24.90 -12.81
CA PRO A 191 -13.51 -26.13 -12.22
C PRO A 191 -12.63 -27.36 -12.48
N GLU A 192 -11.82 -27.34 -13.54
CA GLU A 192 -10.88 -28.42 -13.89
C GLU A 192 -9.68 -28.50 -12.91
N TYR A 193 -9.52 -27.52 -12.01
CA TYR A 193 -8.47 -27.49 -11.00
C TYR A 193 -9.05 -27.74 -9.61
N GLU A 194 -9.22 -29.01 -9.26
CA GLU A 194 -9.94 -29.40 -8.04
C GLU A 194 -9.18 -29.06 -6.74
N ASN A 195 -7.85 -28.92 -6.78
CA ASN A 195 -7.06 -28.62 -5.58
C ASN A 195 -7.32 -27.18 -5.11
N PRO A 196 -7.89 -26.96 -3.90
CA PRO A 196 -8.18 -25.63 -3.36
C PRO A 196 -6.93 -24.76 -3.16
N ASN A 197 -5.76 -25.38 -2.96
CA ASN A 197 -4.53 -24.71 -2.55
C ASN A 197 -3.65 -24.24 -3.73
N LEU A 198 -4.06 -24.51 -4.97
CA LEU A 198 -3.37 -23.95 -6.14
C LEU A 198 -3.83 -22.50 -6.33
N SER A 199 -2.85 -21.60 -6.36
CA SER A 199 -3.04 -20.19 -6.69
C SER A 199 -3.34 -20.03 -8.19
N TYR A 200 -3.72 -18.81 -8.60
CA TYR A 200 -3.87 -18.51 -10.02
C TYR A 200 -2.54 -18.69 -10.77
N GLU A 201 -1.42 -18.28 -10.15
CA GLU A 201 -0.09 -18.39 -10.75
C GLU A 201 0.26 -19.86 -11.05
N ASP A 202 -0.05 -20.77 -10.12
CA ASP A 202 0.22 -22.20 -10.29
C ASP A 202 -0.52 -22.80 -11.49
N ILE A 203 -1.76 -22.37 -11.72
CA ILE A 203 -2.59 -22.89 -12.81
C ILE A 203 -2.32 -22.16 -14.14
N ALA A 204 -1.93 -20.89 -14.11
CA ALA A 204 -1.73 -20.06 -15.29
C ALA A 204 -0.33 -20.24 -15.92
N ALA A 205 0.70 -20.49 -15.11
CA ALA A 205 2.08 -20.55 -15.57
C ALA A 205 2.32 -21.52 -16.76
N PRO A 206 1.77 -22.76 -16.78
CA PRO A 206 1.93 -23.66 -17.93
C PRO A 206 1.35 -23.08 -19.22
N TRP A 207 0.24 -22.35 -19.14
CA TRP A 207 -0.46 -21.80 -20.30
C TRP A 207 0.24 -20.59 -20.91
N ARG A 208 1.05 -19.86 -20.14
CA ARG A 208 1.92 -18.81 -20.69
C ARG A 208 2.93 -19.38 -21.69
N GLY A 209 3.47 -20.56 -21.38
CA GLY A 209 4.36 -21.29 -22.28
C GLY A 209 3.65 -21.73 -23.56
N VAL A 210 2.47 -22.33 -23.43
CA VAL A 210 1.64 -22.75 -24.58
C VAL A 210 1.28 -21.54 -25.47
N TRP A 211 0.82 -20.44 -24.89
CA TRP A 211 0.51 -19.23 -25.62
C TRP A 211 1.74 -18.70 -26.37
N SER A 212 2.87 -18.57 -25.67
CA SER A 212 4.11 -18.07 -26.26
C SER A 212 4.61 -18.95 -27.40
N GLN A 213 4.44 -20.27 -27.28
CA GLN A 213 4.79 -21.21 -28.34
C GLN A 213 3.91 -21.05 -29.59
N VAL A 214 2.60 -20.80 -29.42
CA VAL A 214 1.67 -20.72 -30.57
C VAL A 214 1.69 -19.33 -31.21
N TRP A 215 1.71 -18.25 -30.42
CA TRP A 215 1.59 -16.87 -30.90
C TRP A 215 2.93 -16.14 -31.03
N GLY A 216 4.00 -16.67 -30.41
CA GLY A 216 5.33 -16.05 -30.43
C GLY A 216 5.48 -14.81 -29.53
N GLN A 217 4.55 -14.60 -28.60
CA GLN A 217 4.53 -13.45 -27.70
C GLN A 217 4.00 -13.84 -26.32
N THR A 218 4.35 -13.09 -25.28
CA THR A 218 3.77 -13.26 -23.93
C THR A 218 2.26 -12.95 -23.97
N PRO A 219 1.40 -13.74 -23.29
CA PRO A 219 -0.02 -13.42 -23.18
C PRO A 219 -0.26 -12.13 -22.40
N ASP A 220 -1.31 -11.40 -22.77
CA ASP A 220 -1.97 -10.44 -21.88
C ASP A 220 -2.97 -11.22 -21.02
N GLU A 221 -2.73 -11.29 -19.71
CA GLU A 221 -3.58 -12.04 -18.79
C GLU A 221 -4.89 -11.30 -18.43
N MET A 222 -5.05 -10.07 -18.90
CA MET A 222 -6.34 -9.37 -18.92
C MET A 222 -7.21 -9.78 -20.12
N ASP A 223 -6.64 -10.45 -21.14
CA ASP A 223 -7.39 -10.95 -22.29
C ASP A 223 -8.32 -12.10 -21.85
N PRO A 224 -9.64 -12.01 -22.12
CA PRO A 224 -10.57 -13.10 -21.87
C PRO A 224 -10.17 -14.43 -22.51
N LEU A 225 -9.43 -14.40 -23.64
CA LEU A 225 -8.90 -15.59 -24.29
C LEU A 225 -7.90 -16.34 -23.40
N PHE A 226 -7.03 -15.63 -22.67
CA PHE A 226 -6.08 -16.27 -21.78
C PHE A 226 -6.80 -16.97 -20.63
N THR A 227 -7.76 -16.29 -20.00
CA THR A 227 -8.61 -16.88 -18.95
C THR A 227 -9.36 -18.12 -19.45
N GLN A 228 -9.85 -18.08 -20.70
CA GLN A 228 -10.52 -19.23 -21.32
C GLN A 228 -9.57 -20.42 -21.50
N ILE A 229 -8.32 -20.18 -21.90
CA ILE A 229 -7.31 -21.23 -22.07
C ILE A 229 -6.97 -21.89 -20.74
N VAL A 230 -6.73 -21.08 -19.70
CA VAL A 230 -6.48 -21.61 -18.36
C VAL A 230 -7.66 -22.49 -17.93
N ARG A 231 -8.90 -22.01 -18.12
CA ARG A 231 -10.11 -22.75 -17.75
C ARG A 231 -10.29 -24.08 -18.48
N LEU A 232 -9.83 -24.21 -19.73
CA LEU A 232 -9.97 -25.45 -20.50
C LEU A 232 -9.17 -26.61 -19.89
N ASN A 233 -8.02 -26.32 -19.29
CA ASN A 233 -7.08 -27.30 -18.74
C ASN A 233 -6.73 -28.47 -19.69
N ASP A 234 -6.80 -28.26 -21.01
CA ASP A 234 -6.55 -29.29 -22.02
C ASP A 234 -5.65 -28.73 -23.14
N LEU A 235 -4.47 -29.33 -23.30
CA LEU A 235 -3.45 -28.85 -24.23
C LEU A 235 -3.94 -28.86 -25.68
N GLY A 236 -4.69 -29.89 -26.08
CA GLY A 236 -5.22 -30.04 -27.43
C GLY A 236 -6.22 -28.93 -27.76
N SER A 237 -7.23 -28.75 -26.92
CA SER A 237 -8.28 -27.74 -27.06
C SER A 237 -7.71 -26.33 -26.96
N ALA A 238 -6.81 -26.06 -26.03
CA ALA A 238 -6.12 -24.78 -25.89
C ALA A 238 -5.36 -24.40 -27.17
N THR A 239 -4.56 -25.34 -27.71
CA THR A 239 -3.77 -25.09 -28.93
C THR A 239 -4.67 -24.84 -30.14
N GLN A 240 -5.76 -25.61 -30.28
CA GLN A 240 -6.73 -25.41 -31.37
C GLN A 240 -7.42 -24.05 -31.27
N LEU A 241 -7.86 -23.67 -30.07
CA LEU A 241 -8.48 -22.37 -29.81
C LEU A 241 -7.51 -21.22 -30.11
N LEU A 242 -6.27 -21.31 -29.64
CA LEU A 242 -5.21 -20.33 -29.90
C LEU A 242 -4.93 -20.18 -31.39
N ARG A 243 -4.83 -21.28 -32.15
CA ARG A 243 -4.63 -21.22 -33.60
C ARG A 243 -5.81 -20.55 -34.31
N LYS A 244 -7.04 -20.93 -33.96
CA LYS A 244 -8.25 -20.31 -34.52
C LYS A 244 -8.28 -18.80 -34.25
N LYS A 245 -8.10 -18.39 -32.99
CA LYS A 245 -8.13 -16.98 -32.60
C LYS A 245 -6.95 -16.19 -33.15
N GLY A 246 -5.78 -16.80 -33.27
CA GLY A 246 -4.62 -16.17 -33.91
C GLY A 246 -4.85 -15.89 -35.40
N LEU A 247 -5.51 -16.78 -36.13
CA LEU A 247 -5.90 -16.54 -37.53
C LEU A 247 -6.95 -15.41 -37.63
N GLU A 248 -7.97 -15.42 -36.77
CA GLU A 248 -8.98 -14.35 -36.71
C GLU A 248 -8.36 -12.97 -36.41
N ALA A 249 -7.32 -12.93 -35.58
CA ALA A 249 -6.60 -11.72 -35.19
C ALA A 249 -5.46 -11.33 -36.16
N ASN A 250 -5.27 -12.04 -37.27
CA ASN A 250 -4.15 -11.86 -38.20
C ASN A 250 -2.77 -11.94 -37.53
N ASN A 251 -2.61 -12.79 -36.50
CA ASN A 251 -1.31 -13.01 -35.88
C ASN A 251 -0.32 -13.61 -36.90
N SER A 252 0.83 -12.96 -37.07
CA SER A 252 1.81 -13.32 -38.10
C SER A 252 2.40 -14.71 -37.89
N THR A 253 2.73 -15.07 -36.65
CA THR A 253 3.33 -16.36 -36.30
C THR A 253 2.36 -17.51 -36.62
N VAL A 254 1.10 -17.35 -36.20
CA VAL A 254 0.05 -18.35 -36.46
C VAL A 254 -0.24 -18.48 -37.96
N SER A 255 -0.33 -17.35 -38.67
CA SER A 255 -0.59 -17.34 -40.11
C SER A 255 0.54 -18.00 -40.91
N GLN A 256 1.80 -17.74 -40.55
CA GLN A 256 2.96 -18.36 -41.18
C GLN A 256 3.01 -19.87 -40.92
N ASN A 257 2.77 -20.30 -39.67
CA ASN A 257 2.70 -21.72 -39.32
C ASN A 257 1.59 -22.44 -40.09
N PHE A 258 0.40 -21.83 -40.18
CA PHE A 258 -0.71 -22.39 -40.96
C PHE A 258 -0.38 -22.53 -42.45
N LEU A 259 0.23 -21.51 -43.08
CA LEU A 259 0.68 -21.58 -44.48
C LEU A 259 1.80 -22.61 -44.69
N SER A 260 2.67 -22.80 -43.70
CA SER A 260 3.70 -23.83 -43.72
C SER A 260 3.09 -25.23 -43.69
N ASP A 261 2.16 -25.48 -42.77
CA ASP A 261 1.44 -26.75 -42.63
C ASP A 261 0.65 -27.09 -43.91
N LEU A 262 -0.01 -26.08 -44.50
CA LEU A 262 -0.75 -26.23 -45.76
C LEU A 262 0.18 -26.60 -46.93
N ARG A 263 1.32 -25.91 -47.06
CA ARG A 263 2.32 -26.24 -48.09
C ARG A 263 2.88 -27.65 -47.92
N GLY A 264 3.09 -28.11 -46.68
CA GLY A 264 3.52 -29.49 -46.40
C GLY A 264 2.47 -30.53 -46.81
N ALA A 265 1.20 -30.28 -46.48
CA ALA A 265 0.09 -31.18 -46.79
C ALA A 265 -0.19 -31.29 -48.30
N PHE A 266 -0.13 -30.17 -49.03
CA PHE A 266 -0.39 -30.15 -50.48
C PHE A 266 0.85 -30.39 -51.35
N GLY A 267 2.05 -30.08 -50.85
CA GLY A 267 3.31 -30.29 -51.56
C GLY A 267 3.86 -31.72 -51.48
N GLY A 268 3.32 -32.56 -50.60
CA GLY A 268 3.75 -33.96 -50.38
C GLY A 268 3.16 -35.00 -51.34
N VAL A 269 2.21 -34.63 -52.21
CA VAL A 269 1.54 -35.55 -53.15
C VAL A 269 1.90 -35.22 -54.60
N VAL A 270 3.20 -35.31 -54.94
CA VAL A 270 3.63 -35.56 -56.32
C VAL A 270 4.78 -36.58 -56.29
N GLN A 271 4.48 -37.83 -55.92
CA GLN A 271 5.20 -38.95 -56.52
C GLN A 271 4.47 -39.25 -57.83
N ARG A 272 5.06 -38.78 -58.95
CA ARG A 272 4.71 -39.26 -60.28
C ARG A 272 4.78 -40.79 -60.24
N ALA A 273 3.64 -41.44 -60.42
CA ALA A 273 3.63 -42.79 -60.96
C ALA A 273 4.20 -42.68 -62.38
N ASP A 274 5.42 -43.15 -62.59
CA ASP A 274 5.89 -43.41 -63.95
C ASP A 274 5.07 -44.56 -64.55
N PRO A 275 4.46 -44.38 -65.73
CA PRO A 275 3.79 -45.46 -66.44
C PRO A 275 4.77 -46.24 -67.34
N ALA A 276 4.47 -47.54 -67.49
CA ALA A 276 4.99 -48.52 -68.47
C ALA A 276 6.39 -49.10 -68.14
N ILE A 277 6.62 -50.42 -67.97
CA ILE A 277 6.30 -51.61 -68.79
C ILE A 277 6.69 -51.47 -70.28
N LEU A 278 7.94 -51.84 -70.62
CA LEU A 278 8.33 -52.97 -71.48
C LEU A 278 9.86 -53.08 -71.53
#